data_AF-A0A925RC35-F1
#
_entry.id   AF-A0A925RC35-F1
#
_cell.length_a   1.000
_cell.length_b   1.000
_cell.length_c   1.000
_cell.angle_alpha   90.00
_cell.angle_beta   90.00
_cell.angle_gamma   90.00
#
_symmetry.space_group_name_H-M   'P 1'
#
loop_
_entity.id
_entity.type
_entity.pdbx_description
1 polymer ?
#
loop_
_entity_poly.entity_id
_entity_poly.type
_entity_poly.pdbx_seq_one_letter_code
_entity_poly.pdbx_strand_id
1 'polypeptide(L)'
;MRIGVFGNHDSWYVSELCRVGAARGHVMQPLLFDQFAAKVQTGRVDFACGDIDLRSLDVVLVRTMPPGSLERVVSRMDMLAGLEVCGVRVINSPRALECAVDKYLTTQRLA
;
A
#
# COMPACT_ATOMS: atom_id res chain seq x y z
N MET A 1 -4.50 -15.90 5.45
CA MET A 1 -4.42 -14.43 5.60
C MET A 1 -5.19 -13.76 4.47
N ARG A 2 -5.68 -12.56 4.71
CA ARG A 2 -6.25 -11.64 3.72
C ARG A 2 -5.18 -10.63 3.35
N ILE A 3 -4.73 -10.66 2.09
CA ILE A 3 -3.55 -9.92 1.64
C ILE A 3 -3.95 -9.01 0.48
N GLY A 4 -3.77 -7.71 0.68
CA GLY A 4 -3.88 -6.71 -0.38
C GLY A 4 -2.56 -6.57 -1.15
N VAL A 5 -2.60 -6.33 -2.46
CA VAL A 5 -1.42 -6.10 -3.28
C VAL A 5 -1.61 -4.82 -4.10
N PHE A 6 -1.03 -3.71 -3.64
CA PHE A 6 -0.97 -2.48 -4.41
C PHE A 6 0.00 -2.62 -5.58
N GLY A 7 -0.52 -2.44 -6.80
CA GLY A 7 0.24 -2.51 -8.03
C GLY A 7 -0.34 -1.65 -9.14
N ASN A 8 0.23 -1.76 -10.34
CA ASN A 8 -0.34 -1.16 -11.54
C ASN A 8 -1.42 -2.09 -12.13
N HIS A 9 -2.36 -1.50 -12.89
CA HIS A 9 -3.30 -2.27 -13.72
C HIS A 9 -2.55 -3.29 -14.59
N ASP A 10 -3.14 -4.49 -14.70
CA ASP A 10 -2.67 -5.59 -15.56
C ASP A 10 -1.20 -5.98 -15.39
N SER A 11 -0.63 -5.71 -14.22
CA SER A 11 0.77 -5.99 -13.97
C SER A 11 1.03 -7.48 -13.71
N TRP A 12 1.99 -8.05 -14.43
CA TRP A 12 2.37 -9.46 -14.31
C TRP A 12 2.76 -9.84 -12.88
N TYR A 13 3.44 -8.95 -12.16
CA TYR A 13 3.92 -9.21 -10.80
C TYR A 13 2.78 -9.26 -9.78
N VAL A 14 1.72 -8.47 -9.94
CA VAL A 14 0.51 -8.59 -9.09
C VAL A 14 -0.18 -9.90 -9.39
N SER A 15 -0.39 -10.21 -10.66
CA SER A 15 -1.01 -11.47 -11.09
C SER A 15 -0.29 -12.68 -10.52
N GLU A 16 1.05 -12.71 -10.59
CA GLU A 16 1.85 -13.82 -10.06
C GLU A 16 1.81 -13.90 -8.53
N LEU A 17 1.92 -12.77 -7.82
CA LEU A 17 1.80 -12.74 -6.35
C LEU A 17 0.43 -13.24 -5.90
N CYS A 18 -0.65 -12.80 -6.56
CA CYS A 18 -2.00 -13.25 -6.28
C CYS A 18 -2.17 -14.74 -6.59
N ARG A 19 -1.67 -15.22 -7.73
CA ARG A 19 -1.73 -16.64 -8.11
C ARG A 19 -1.04 -17.53 -7.08
N VAL A 20 0.20 -17.18 -6.71
CA VAL A 20 1.00 -17.96 -5.76
C VAL A 20 0.45 -17.85 -4.33
N GLY A 21 -0.02 -16.67 -3.92
CA GLY A 21 -0.65 -16.47 -2.61
C GLY A 21 -1.94 -17.27 -2.46
N ALA A 22 -2.78 -17.29 -3.50
CA ALA A 22 -4.00 -18.10 -3.54
C ALA A 22 -3.67 -19.60 -3.49
N ALA A 23 -2.66 -20.06 -4.23
CA ALA A 23 -2.21 -21.46 -4.18
C ALA A 23 -1.69 -21.89 -2.79
N ARG A 24 -1.31 -20.94 -1.93
CA ARG A 24 -0.93 -21.16 -0.52
C ARG A 24 -2.10 -20.99 0.46
N GLY A 25 -3.33 -20.85 -0.03
CA GLY A 25 -4.53 -20.73 0.79
C GLY A 25 -4.75 -19.32 1.38
N HIS A 26 -4.20 -18.28 0.76
CA HIS A 26 -4.48 -16.89 1.16
C HIS A 26 -5.58 -16.27 0.30
N VAL A 27 -6.33 -15.33 0.87
CA VAL A 27 -7.27 -14.49 0.13
C VAL A 27 -6.49 -13.30 -0.40
N MET A 28 -6.35 -13.22 -1.73
CA MET A 28 -5.54 -12.21 -2.40
C MET A 28 -6.44 -11.15 -3.03
N GLN A 29 -6.13 -9.88 -2.79
CA GLN A 29 -6.88 -8.75 -3.32
C GLN A 29 -5.93 -7.80 -4.08
N PRO A 30 -6.01 -7.72 -5.41
CA PRO A 30 -5.29 -6.67 -6.13
C PRO A 30 -5.88 -5.30 -5.76
N LEU A 31 -5.01 -4.35 -5.45
CA LEU A 31 -5.37 -3.00 -5.03
C LEU A 31 -4.75 -1.97 -5.98
N LEU A 32 -5.47 -0.87 -6.20
CA LEU A 32 -5.04 0.19 -7.11
C LEU A 32 -5.02 1.54 -6.38
N PHE A 33 -3.97 2.32 -6.60
CA PHE A 33 -3.78 3.60 -5.91
C PHE A 33 -4.74 4.70 -6.36
N ASP A 34 -5.40 4.56 -7.51
CA ASP A 34 -6.46 5.48 -7.97
C ASP A 34 -7.77 5.28 -7.21
N GLN A 35 -7.96 4.10 -6.62
CA GLN A 35 -9.10 3.74 -5.78
C GLN A 35 -8.80 3.85 -4.28
N PHE A 36 -7.56 4.16 -3.89
CA PHE A 36 -7.16 4.27 -2.50
C PHE A 36 -7.68 5.58 -1.89
N ALA A 37 -8.53 5.46 -0.89
CA ALA A 37 -9.17 6.57 -0.19
C ALA A 37 -9.08 6.40 1.33
N ALA A 38 -9.08 7.53 2.03
CA ALA A 38 -9.21 7.57 3.48
C ALA A 38 -10.32 8.55 3.88
N LYS A 39 -11.03 8.22 4.96
CA LYS A 39 -12.00 9.11 5.60
C LYS A 39 -11.54 9.39 7.02
N VAL A 40 -11.28 10.66 7.31
CA VAL A 40 -10.82 11.10 8.63
C VAL A 40 -12.01 11.66 9.41
N GLN A 41 -12.21 11.14 10.62
CA GLN A 41 -13.23 11.58 11.56
C GLN A 41 -12.62 11.70 12.96
N THR A 42 -13.31 12.40 13.86
CA THR A 42 -12.85 12.51 15.25
C THR A 42 -12.65 11.13 15.87
N GLY A 43 -11.41 10.81 16.27
CA GLY A 43 -11.05 9.55 16.93
C GLY A 43 -10.97 8.31 16.02
N ARG A 44 -11.17 8.45 14.70
CA ARG A 44 -11.17 7.31 13.76
C ARG A 44 -10.71 7.71 12.37
N VAL A 45 -9.88 6.86 11.76
CA VAL A 45 -9.58 6.93 10.33
C VAL A 45 -9.99 5.62 9.68
N ASP A 46 -10.72 5.71 8.58
CA ASP A 46 -11.10 4.57 7.74
C ASP A 46 -10.32 4.61 6.44
N PHE A 47 -9.96 3.43 5.95
CA PHE A 47 -9.16 3.25 4.74
C PHE A 47 -9.86 2.27 3.81
N ALA A 48 -10.05 2.66 2.56
CA ALA A 48 -10.71 1.84 1.55
C ALA A 48 -9.94 1.84 0.24
N CYS A 49 -10.08 0.76 -0.52
CA CYS A 49 -9.66 0.69 -1.91
C CYS A 49 -10.84 0.18 -2.75
N GLY A 50 -11.55 1.08 -3.41
CA GLY A 50 -12.86 0.76 -3.99
C GLY A 50 -13.80 0.28 -2.90
N ASP A 51 -14.39 -0.91 -3.07
CA ASP A 51 -15.32 -1.52 -2.10
C ASP A 51 -14.62 -2.31 -0.97
N ILE A 52 -13.28 -2.32 -0.95
CA ILE A 52 -12.51 -3.09 0.02
C ILE A 52 -12.18 -2.24 1.24
N ASP A 53 -12.62 -2.66 2.43
CA ASP A 53 -12.11 -2.15 3.70
C ASP A 53 -10.69 -2.67 3.95
N LEU A 54 -9.71 -1.77 3.90
CA LEU A 54 -8.30 -2.12 4.06
C LEU A 54 -7.94 -2.51 5.49
N ARG A 55 -8.73 -2.11 6.49
CA ARG A 55 -8.53 -2.54 7.89
C ARG A 55 -8.92 -4.00 8.11
N SER A 56 -9.65 -4.60 7.16
CA SER A 56 -10.00 -6.03 7.17
C SER A 56 -8.87 -6.94 6.64
N LEU A 57 -7.73 -6.36 6.23
CA LEU A 57 -6.58 -7.08 5.71
C LEU A 57 -5.56 -7.34 6.79
N ASP A 58 -4.93 -8.51 6.73
CA ASP A 58 -3.81 -8.83 7.63
C ASP A 58 -2.52 -8.13 7.16
N VAL A 59 -2.33 -8.05 5.84
CA VAL A 59 -1.12 -7.54 5.19
C VAL A 59 -1.47 -6.79 3.91
N VAL A 60 -0.74 -5.71 3.64
CA VAL A 60 -0.73 -5.02 2.35
C VAL A 60 0.68 -5.06 1.76
N LEU A 61 0.81 -5.64 0.57
CA LEU A 61 2.03 -5.61 -0.23
C LEU A 61 2.00 -4.39 -1.15
N VAL A 62 2.91 -3.45 -0.95
CA VAL A 62 3.11 -2.30 -1.84
C VAL A 62 4.20 -2.63 -2.85
N ARG A 63 3.82 -2.77 -4.14
CA ARG A 63 4.74 -3.19 -5.22
C ARG A 63 5.06 -2.08 -6.22
N THR A 64 4.47 -0.91 -6.04
CA THR A 64 4.69 0.26 -6.87
C THR A 64 4.36 1.52 -6.08
N MET A 65 4.78 2.67 -6.58
CA MET A 65 4.23 3.96 -6.23
C MET A 65 4.02 4.72 -7.55
N PRO A 66 2.79 4.81 -8.07
CA PRO A 66 2.57 5.39 -9.39
C PRO A 66 2.95 6.87 -9.40
N PRO A 67 3.44 7.40 -10.54
CA PRO A 67 3.75 8.82 -10.67
C PRO A 67 2.51 9.68 -10.41
N GLY A 68 2.73 10.91 -9.98
CA GLY A 68 1.69 11.89 -9.66
C GLY A 68 2.31 13.22 -9.26
N SER A 69 1.48 14.20 -8.89
CA SER A 69 1.99 15.37 -8.19
C SER A 69 2.64 14.96 -6.87
N LEU A 70 3.54 15.79 -6.35
CA LEU A 70 4.15 15.59 -5.04
C LEU A 70 3.08 15.33 -3.98
N GLU A 71 2.03 16.16 -3.94
CA GLU A 71 0.91 16.02 -3.02
C GLU A 71 0.24 14.64 -3.11
N ARG A 72 0.00 14.11 -4.32
CA ARG A 72 -0.62 12.78 -4.49
C ARG A 72 0.28 11.66 -3.99
N VAL A 73 1.58 11.73 -4.25
CA VAL A 73 2.54 10.73 -3.80
C VAL A 73 2.67 10.76 -2.28
N VAL A 74 2.83 11.95 -1.69
CA VAL A 74 2.88 12.15 -0.24
C VAL A 74 1.59 11.65 0.42
N SER A 75 0.42 12.02 -0.12
CA SER A 75 -0.88 11.57 0.42
C SER A 75 -1.00 10.05 0.47
N ARG A 76 -0.57 9.34 -0.58
CA ARG A 76 -0.59 7.86 -0.59
C ARG A 76 0.32 7.26 0.48
N MET A 77 1.51 7.86 0.66
CA MET A 77 2.48 7.43 1.66
C MET A 77 1.96 7.64 3.09
N ASP A 78 1.36 8.80 3.35
CA ASP A 78 0.77 9.13 4.66
C ASP A 78 -0.44 8.23 4.96
N MET A 79 -1.26 7.93 3.96
CA MET A 79 -2.38 7.00 4.11
C MET A 79 -1.89 5.56 4.39
N LEU A 80 -0.80 5.11 3.76
CA LEU A 80 -0.18 3.82 4.08
C LEU A 80 0.38 3.80 5.51
N ALA A 81 0.97 4.90 5.97
CA ALA A 81 1.42 5.06 7.36
C ALA A 81 0.26 5.02 8.36
N GLY A 82 -0.84 5.72 8.08
CA GLY A 82 -2.04 5.66 8.90
C GLY A 82 -2.67 4.25 8.95
N LEU A 83 -2.65 3.54 7.83
CA LEU A 83 -3.11 2.15 7.75
C LEU A 83 -2.22 1.22 8.61
N GLU A 84 -0.90 1.41 8.58
CA GLU A 84 0.05 0.67 9.42
C GLU A 84 -0.20 0.88 10.91
N VAL A 85 -0.44 2.13 11.33
CA VAL A 85 -0.81 2.48 12.72
C VAL A 85 -2.12 1.80 13.14
N CYS A 86 -3.04 1.55 12.21
CA CYS A 86 -4.28 0.83 12.48
C CYS A 86 -4.10 -0.70 12.63
N GLY A 87 -2.86 -1.20 12.57
CA GLY A 87 -2.52 -2.60 12.84
C GLY A 87 -2.36 -3.47 11.60
N VAL A 88 -2.58 -2.94 10.40
CA VAL A 88 -2.38 -3.67 9.15
C VAL A 88 -0.89 -3.67 8.80
N ARG A 89 -0.30 -4.84 8.53
CA ARG A 89 1.12 -4.88 8.19
C ARG A 89 1.36 -4.40 6.76
N VAL A 90 2.13 -3.34 6.58
CA VAL A 90 2.47 -2.78 5.26
C VAL A 90 3.87 -3.23 4.84
N ILE A 91 4.00 -3.83 3.66
CA ILE A 91 5.26 -4.38 3.14
C ILE A 91 5.54 -3.86 1.72
N ASN A 92 6.58 -3.06 1.48
CA ASN A 92 7.53 -2.54 2.46
C ASN A 92 6.89 -1.46 3.34
N SER A 93 7.45 -1.22 4.52
CA SER A 93 6.90 -0.21 5.43
C SER A 93 6.91 1.18 4.78
N PRO A 94 5.98 2.08 5.16
CA PRO A 94 5.87 3.43 4.61
C PRO A 94 7.19 4.20 4.68
N ARG A 95 7.92 4.11 5.80
CA ARG A 95 9.23 4.76 5.94
C ARG A 95 10.26 4.20 4.96
N ALA A 96 10.28 2.89 4.73
CA ALA A 96 11.21 2.28 3.77
C ALA A 96 10.88 2.70 2.34
N LEU A 97 9.58 2.78 2.00
CA LEU A 97 9.11 3.29 0.72
C LEU A 97 9.55 4.74 0.49
N GLU A 98 9.39 5.62 1.49
CA GLU A 98 9.77 7.05 1.40
C GLU A 98 11.27 7.19 1.13
N CYS A 99 12.08 6.43 1.88
CA CYS A 99 13.53 6.43 1.74
C CYS A 99 14.00 5.94 0.37
N ALA A 100 13.27 5.01 -0.25
CA ALA A 100 13.63 4.44 -1.55
C ALA A 100 13.08 5.26 -2.73
N VAL A 101 12.00 6.01 -2.54
CA VAL A 101 11.39 6.86 -3.58
C VAL A 101 12.11 8.21 -3.66
N ASP A 102 12.44 8.82 -2.52
CA ASP A 102 13.17 10.09 -2.48
C ASP A 102 14.68 9.86 -2.62
N LYS A 103 15.22 10.21 -3.78
CA LYS A 103 16.65 10.05 -4.10
C LYS A 103 17.57 10.87 -3.21
N TYR A 104 17.14 12.04 -2.75
CA TYR A 104 17.93 12.85 -1.83
C TYR A 104 18.03 12.13 -0.48
N LEU A 105 16.90 11.68 0.06
CA LEU A 105 16.88 10.91 1.31
C LEU A 105 17.63 9.57 1.19
N THR A 106 17.52 8.87 0.04
CA THR A 106 18.32 7.68 -0.25
C THR A 106 19.81 8.02 -0.13
N THR A 107 20.26 9.08 -0.83
CA THR A 107 21.68 9.49 -0.87
C THR A 107 22.17 9.88 0.51
N GLN A 108 21.38 10.62 1.29
CA GLN A 108 21.70 10.98 2.67
C GLN A 108 21.88 9.75 3.58
N ARG A 109 21.09 8.69 3.38
CA ARG A 109 21.18 7.45 4.18
C ARG A 109 22.35 6.55 3.80
N LEU A 110 22.90 6.74 2.60
CA LEU A 110 24.06 5.99 2.12
C LEU A 110 25.39 6.66 2.47
N ALA A 111 25.36 7.94 2.84
CA ALA A 111 26.52 8.68 3.35
C ALA A 111 26.81 8.32 4.82
#